data_AF-X1U484-F1
#
_entry.id   AF-X1U484-F1
#
_cell.length_a   1.000
_cell.length_b   1.000
_cell.length_c   1.000
_cell.angle_alpha   90.00
_cell.angle_beta   90.00
_cell.angle_gamma   90.00
#
_symmetry.space_group_name_H-M   'P 1'
#
loop_
_entity.id
_entity.type
_entity.pdbx_description
1 polymer ?
#
loop_
_entity_poly.entity_id
_entity_poly.type
_entity_poly.pdbx_seq_one_letter_code
_entity_poly.pdbx_strand_id
1 'polypeptide(L)'
;IMQAIGNNAKNYLNPPIQNISYKGILKTSKEIIKWFKRSKDVEGDFKTTAMLMEKAGTGGALFRNLYRDFLKESYQKTKVEEIKESYEMFVDIARLWRAVSKLFINAGDTKDIEYIYKASKILVEIADKEKRAMNILLSACQA
;
A
#
# COMPACT_ATOMS: atom_id res chain seq x y z
N ILE A 1 14.30 -8.16 -16.89
CA ILE A 1 13.00 -8.11 -16.17
C ILE A 1 13.08 -8.87 -14.85
N MET A 2 13.32 -10.19 -14.85
CA MET A 2 13.38 -11.01 -13.62
C MET A 2 14.37 -10.47 -12.58
N GLN A 3 15.59 -10.12 -12.97
CA GLN A 3 16.57 -9.57 -12.02
C GLN A 3 16.09 -8.27 -11.34
N ALA A 4 15.43 -7.37 -12.09
CA ALA A 4 14.89 -6.13 -11.54
C ALA A 4 13.75 -6.41 -10.54
N ILE A 5 12.85 -7.35 -10.87
CA ILE A 5 11.78 -7.80 -9.98
C ILE A 5 12.37 -8.41 -8.71
N GLY A 6 13.31 -9.33 -8.83
CA GLY A 6 13.95 -9.99 -7.70
C GLY A 6 14.68 -9.01 -6.77
N ASN A 7 15.42 -8.05 -7.33
CA ASN A 7 16.09 -7.01 -6.55
C ASN A 7 15.08 -6.11 -5.83
N ASN A 8 14.01 -5.70 -6.49
CA ASN A 8 12.95 -4.89 -5.88
C ASN A 8 12.27 -5.64 -4.74
N ALA A 9 11.88 -6.90 -4.96
CA ALA A 9 11.25 -7.74 -3.95
C ALA A 9 12.16 -7.96 -2.73
N LYS A 10 13.44 -8.28 -2.97
CA LYS A 10 14.45 -8.44 -1.91
C LYS A 10 14.60 -7.17 -1.08
N ASN A 11 14.72 -6.00 -1.72
CA ASN A 11 14.86 -4.72 -1.02
C ASN A 11 13.58 -4.35 -0.26
N TYR A 12 12.41 -4.56 -0.87
CA TYR A 12 11.12 -4.26 -0.24
C TYR A 12 10.90 -5.11 1.02
N LEU A 13 11.26 -6.40 0.98
CA LEU A 13 11.12 -7.34 2.11
C LEU A 13 12.15 -7.11 3.22
N ASN A 14 13.29 -6.50 2.90
CA ASN A 14 14.37 -6.20 3.84
C ASN A 14 14.59 -4.69 4.01
N PRO A 15 13.57 -3.92 4.45
CA PRO A 15 13.73 -2.48 4.59
C PRO A 15 14.73 -2.18 5.73
N PRO A 16 15.62 -1.19 5.57
CA PRO A 16 16.65 -0.87 6.56
C PRO A 16 16.08 -0.28 7.86
N ILE A 17 14.85 0.21 7.83
CA ILE A 17 14.13 0.78 8.98
C ILE A 17 12.66 0.32 8.98
N GLN A 18 11.99 0.44 10.13
CA GLN A 18 10.60 -0.02 10.30
C GLN A 18 9.54 0.86 9.61
N ASN A 19 9.89 2.06 9.15
CA ASN A 19 8.93 3.04 8.62
C ASN A 19 8.77 2.97 7.09
N ILE A 20 9.28 1.91 6.44
CA ILE A 20 9.27 1.74 4.99
C ILE A 20 8.66 0.37 4.64
N SER A 21 8.17 0.23 3.40
CA SER A 21 7.56 -1.00 2.88
C SER A 21 6.38 -1.46 3.75
N TYR A 22 6.06 -2.76 3.73
CA TYR A 22 4.95 -3.33 4.48
C TYR A 22 5.06 -3.06 6.00
N LYS A 23 6.28 -2.95 6.55
CA LYS A 23 6.50 -2.58 7.97
C LYS A 23 6.01 -1.16 8.25
N GLY A 24 6.28 -0.23 7.35
CA GLY A 24 5.81 1.15 7.43
C GLY A 24 4.28 1.22 7.40
N ILE A 25 3.63 0.47 6.50
CA ILE A 25 2.16 0.41 6.41
C ILE A 25 1.55 -0.14 7.70
N LEU A 26 2.13 -1.21 8.26
CA LEU A 26 1.70 -1.79 9.53
C LEU A 26 1.92 -0.85 10.72
N LYS A 27 2.96 -0.01 10.68
CA LYS A 27 3.15 1.03 11.69
C LYS A 27 2.10 2.11 11.55
N THR A 28 1.86 2.59 10.32
CA THR A 28 0.86 3.61 10.01
C THR A 28 -0.52 3.20 10.48
N SER A 29 -0.93 1.93 10.32
CA SER A 29 -2.24 1.45 10.79
C SER A 29 -2.49 1.71 12.28
N LYS A 30 -1.43 1.74 13.10
CA LYS A 30 -1.50 2.02 14.54
C LYS A 30 -1.40 3.52 14.82
N GLU A 31 -0.52 4.22 14.11
CA GLU A 31 -0.26 5.64 14.35
C GLU A 31 -1.43 6.55 13.96
N ILE A 32 -2.21 6.19 12.92
CA ILE A 32 -3.37 7.01 12.50
C ILE A 32 -4.44 7.12 13.58
N ILE A 33 -4.60 6.10 14.44
CA ILE A 33 -5.53 6.11 15.57
C ILE A 33 -5.06 7.13 16.62
N LYS A 34 -3.76 7.13 16.92
CA LYS A 34 -3.17 8.07 17.89
C LYS A 34 -3.18 9.50 17.34
N TRP A 35 -2.92 9.66 16.05
CA TRP A 35 -2.95 10.95 15.38
C TRP A 35 -4.34 11.56 15.42
N PHE A 36 -5.38 10.79 15.05
CA PHE A 36 -6.76 11.26 15.11
C PHE A 36 -7.15 11.79 16.50
N LYS A 37 -6.81 11.06 17.56
CA LYS A 37 -7.11 11.45 18.95
C LYS A 37 -6.38 12.69 19.43
N ARG A 38 -5.25 13.05 18.82
CA ARG A 38 -4.41 14.19 19.22
C ARG A 38 -4.51 15.39 18.29
N SER A 39 -5.10 15.22 17.11
CA SER A 39 -5.22 16.30 16.14
C SER A 39 -6.13 17.39 16.67
N LYS A 40 -5.71 18.64 16.49
CA LYS A 40 -6.52 19.84 16.77
C LYS A 40 -7.37 20.25 15.57
N ASP A 41 -7.07 19.72 14.39
CA ASP A 41 -7.77 19.97 13.13
C ASP A 41 -7.89 18.65 12.35
N VAL A 42 -8.77 17.78 12.84
CA VAL A 42 -9.04 16.47 12.22
C VAL A 42 -9.49 16.62 10.77
N GLU A 43 -10.26 17.66 10.46
CA GLU A 43 -10.78 17.87 9.13
C GLU A 43 -9.64 18.21 8.14
N GLY A 44 -8.86 19.25 8.45
CA GLY A 44 -7.73 19.67 7.62
C GLY A 44 -6.68 18.58 7.47
N ASP A 45 -6.28 17.95 8.59
CA ASP A 45 -5.26 16.90 8.63
C ASP A 45 -5.60 15.69 7.73
N PHE A 46 -6.81 15.13 7.90
CA PHE A 46 -7.18 13.90 7.22
C PHE A 46 -7.63 14.14 5.78
N LYS A 47 -8.35 15.24 5.48
CA LYS A 47 -8.71 15.56 4.08
C LYS A 47 -7.48 15.91 3.25
N THR A 48 -6.54 16.68 3.80
CA THR A 48 -5.30 17.01 3.10
C THR A 48 -4.49 15.75 2.83
N THR A 49 -4.40 14.85 3.81
CA THR A 49 -3.69 13.58 3.63
C THR A 49 -4.36 12.69 2.59
N ALA A 50 -5.69 12.57 2.60
CA ALA A 50 -6.43 11.84 1.58
C ALA A 50 -6.19 12.39 0.16
N MET A 51 -6.15 13.71 0.02
CA MET A 51 -5.83 14.40 -1.23
C MET A 51 -4.40 14.09 -1.69
N LEU A 52 -3.42 14.16 -0.78
CA LEU A 52 -2.02 13.83 -1.09
C LEU A 52 -1.86 12.36 -1.52
N MET A 53 -2.57 11.44 -0.87
CA MET A 53 -2.55 10.01 -1.20
C MET A 53 -3.04 9.72 -2.62
N GLU A 54 -4.04 10.47 -3.11
CA GLU A 54 -4.62 10.26 -4.45
C GLU A 54 -3.90 11.08 -5.54
N LYS A 55 -3.48 12.33 -5.24
CA LYS A 55 -3.02 13.28 -6.25
C LYS A 55 -1.54 13.59 -6.22
N ALA A 56 -0.89 13.55 -5.05
CA ALA A 56 0.51 13.95 -4.90
C ALA A 56 1.49 12.77 -5.02
N GLY A 57 0.98 11.55 -5.20
CA GLY A 57 1.84 10.39 -5.45
C GLY A 57 2.70 9.98 -4.27
N THR A 58 2.34 10.28 -3.03
CA THR A 58 3.18 10.08 -1.83
C THR A 58 3.19 8.64 -1.29
N GLY A 59 3.15 7.64 -2.17
CA GLY A 59 3.15 6.22 -1.76
C GLY A 59 1.78 5.54 -1.67
N GLY A 60 0.68 6.26 -1.94
CA GLY A 60 -0.67 5.70 -2.03
C GLY A 60 -0.91 4.85 -3.30
N ALA A 61 -2.12 4.89 -3.85
CA ALA A 61 -2.52 4.06 -4.98
C ALA A 61 -1.67 4.28 -6.25
N LEU A 62 -1.10 5.47 -6.46
CA LEU A 62 -0.34 5.81 -7.67
C LEU A 62 0.84 4.85 -7.92
N PHE A 63 1.75 4.69 -6.95
CA PHE A 63 2.90 3.80 -7.11
C PHE A 63 2.49 2.34 -7.20
N ARG A 64 1.37 1.96 -6.57
CA ARG A 64 0.82 0.60 -6.65
C ARG A 64 0.24 0.34 -8.05
N ASN A 65 -0.41 1.32 -8.66
CA ASN A 65 -0.85 1.25 -10.05
C ASN A 65 0.33 1.16 -11.01
N LEU A 66 1.39 1.95 -10.79
CA LEU A 66 2.60 1.89 -11.60
C LEU A 66 3.24 0.50 -11.54
N TYR A 67 3.43 -0.04 -10.33
CA TYR A 67 4.05 -1.36 -10.18
C TYR A 67 3.14 -2.48 -10.71
N ARG A 68 1.82 -2.38 -10.50
CA ARG A 68 0.82 -3.27 -11.12
C ARG A 68 0.99 -3.32 -12.63
N ASP A 69 1.05 -2.17 -13.30
CA ASP A 69 1.13 -2.10 -14.76
C ASP A 69 2.46 -2.65 -15.27
N PHE A 70 3.55 -2.37 -14.55
CA PHE A 70 4.86 -2.99 -14.80
C PHE A 70 4.81 -4.53 -14.67
N LEU A 71 4.15 -5.09 -13.65
CA LEU A 71 4.01 -6.55 -13.49
C LEU A 71 3.15 -7.15 -14.61
N LYS A 72 2.09 -6.46 -15.04
CA LYS A 72 1.25 -6.90 -16.16
C LYS A 72 2.05 -7.01 -17.45
N GLU A 73 2.81 -5.97 -17.80
CA GLU A 73 3.66 -5.98 -18.99
C GLU A 73 4.81 -7.00 -18.86
N SER A 74 5.35 -7.17 -17.66
CA SER A 74 6.37 -8.20 -17.38
C SER A 74 5.83 -9.60 -17.66
N TYR A 75 4.64 -9.94 -17.14
CA TYR A 75 4.00 -11.22 -17.40
C TYR A 75 3.75 -11.46 -18.90
N GLN A 76 3.31 -10.43 -19.64
CA GLN A 76 3.10 -10.56 -21.07
C GLN A 76 4.37 -10.99 -21.83
N LYS A 77 5.55 -10.57 -21.34
CA LYS A 77 6.86 -10.90 -21.92
C LYS A 77 7.47 -12.19 -21.39
N THR A 78 7.33 -12.49 -20.09
CA THR A 78 8.01 -13.63 -19.46
C THR A 78 7.15 -14.88 -19.32
N LYS A 79 5.81 -14.74 -19.31
CA LYS A 79 4.84 -15.82 -19.09
C LYS A 79 4.99 -16.57 -17.75
N VAL A 80 5.65 -15.96 -16.77
CA VAL A 80 5.82 -16.51 -15.41
C VAL A 80 4.54 -16.24 -14.61
N GLU A 81 3.84 -17.30 -14.20
CA GLU A 81 2.51 -17.19 -13.57
C GLU A 81 2.55 -16.47 -12.21
N GLU A 82 3.63 -16.59 -11.45
CA GLU A 82 3.85 -15.87 -10.19
C GLU A 82 3.84 -14.35 -10.36
N ILE A 83 4.27 -13.85 -11.53
CA ILE A 83 4.20 -12.43 -11.87
C ILE A 83 2.74 -12.02 -12.13
N LYS A 84 1.94 -12.88 -12.78
CA LYS A 84 0.52 -12.64 -13.00
C LYS A 84 -0.25 -12.63 -11.67
N GLU A 85 0.00 -13.61 -10.80
CA GLU A 85 -0.59 -13.68 -9.47
C GLU A 85 -0.28 -12.38 -8.68
N SER A 86 0.99 -11.99 -8.67
CA SER A 86 1.41 -10.76 -7.99
C SER A 86 0.79 -9.51 -8.61
N TYR A 87 0.67 -9.45 -9.94
CA TYR A 87 -0.06 -8.38 -10.64
C TYR A 87 -1.50 -8.26 -10.13
N GLU A 88 -2.24 -9.36 -10.08
CA GLU A 88 -3.64 -9.40 -9.62
C GLU A 88 -3.75 -8.94 -8.15
N MET A 89 -2.80 -9.36 -7.29
CA MET A 89 -2.71 -8.84 -5.93
C MET A 89 -2.51 -7.33 -5.89
N PHE A 90 -1.66 -6.77 -6.75
CA PHE A 90 -1.43 -5.32 -6.83
C PHE A 90 -2.63 -4.53 -7.39
N VAL A 91 -3.51 -5.15 -8.20
CA VAL A 91 -4.82 -4.57 -8.55
C VAL A 91 -5.65 -4.33 -7.29
N ASP A 92 -5.76 -5.37 -6.44
CA ASP A 92 -6.53 -5.30 -5.21
C ASP A 92 -5.92 -4.34 -4.19
N ILE A 93 -4.59 -4.38 -4.02
CA ILE A 93 -3.87 -3.47 -3.13
C ILE A 93 -4.13 -2.01 -3.52
N ALA A 94 -4.10 -1.67 -4.81
CA ALA A 94 -4.38 -0.31 -5.28
C ALA A 94 -5.82 0.12 -4.93
N ARG A 95 -6.80 -0.80 -5.07
CA ARG A 95 -8.20 -0.56 -4.67
C ARG A 95 -8.33 -0.31 -3.17
N LEU A 96 -7.63 -1.08 -2.33
CA LEU A 96 -7.63 -0.91 -0.87
C LEU A 96 -7.03 0.43 -0.46
N TRP A 97 -5.93 0.86 -1.07
CA TRP A 97 -5.35 2.19 -0.81
C TRP A 97 -6.34 3.33 -1.10
N ARG A 98 -7.10 3.22 -2.20
CA ARG A 98 -8.16 4.18 -2.51
C ARG A 98 -9.30 4.16 -1.49
N ALA A 99 -9.63 2.99 -0.93
CA ALA A 99 -10.59 2.89 0.15
C ALA A 99 -10.11 3.59 1.42
N VAL A 100 -8.82 3.49 1.77
CA VAL A 100 -8.24 4.23 2.91
C VAL A 100 -8.38 5.73 2.72
N SER A 101 -8.08 6.26 1.53
CA SER A 101 -8.24 7.70 1.24
C SER A 101 -9.70 8.17 1.44
N LYS A 102 -10.68 7.40 0.95
CA LYS A 102 -12.11 7.71 1.18
C LYS A 102 -12.49 7.70 2.66
N LEU A 103 -11.95 6.76 3.44
CA LEU A 103 -12.19 6.71 4.88
C LEU A 103 -11.59 7.91 5.60
N PHE A 104 -10.44 8.43 5.15
CA PHE A 104 -9.86 9.65 5.70
C PHE A 104 -10.70 10.88 5.40
N ILE A 105 -11.28 10.99 4.20
CA ILE A 105 -12.24 12.06 3.87
C ILE A 105 -13.43 12.01 4.83
N ASN A 106 -14.06 10.83 4.97
CA ASN A 106 -15.19 10.66 5.88
C ASN A 106 -14.83 10.96 7.34
N ALA A 107 -13.64 10.55 7.79
CA ALA A 107 -13.14 10.86 9.13
C ALA A 107 -12.96 12.38 9.33
N GLY A 108 -12.47 13.09 8.32
CA GLY A 108 -12.36 14.54 8.33
C GLY A 108 -13.73 15.25 8.34
N ASP A 109 -14.68 14.78 7.52
CA ASP A 109 -16.04 15.36 7.42
C ASP A 109 -16.84 15.16 8.71
N THR A 110 -16.79 13.97 9.28
CA THR A 110 -17.68 13.57 10.39
C THR A 110 -17.02 13.68 11.75
N LYS A 111 -15.69 13.74 11.80
CA LYS A 111 -14.90 13.62 13.03
C LYS A 111 -15.19 12.34 13.81
N ASP A 112 -15.64 11.29 13.12
CA ASP A 112 -15.91 9.97 13.69
C ASP A 112 -14.68 9.04 13.56
N ILE A 113 -14.22 8.56 14.72
CA ILE A 113 -13.07 7.66 14.84
C ILE A 113 -13.31 6.27 14.22
N GLU A 114 -14.57 5.85 14.03
CA GLU A 114 -14.90 4.55 13.43
C GLU A 114 -14.34 4.43 12.01
N TYR A 115 -14.28 5.52 11.25
CA TYR A 115 -13.64 5.53 9.94
C TYR A 115 -12.13 5.27 10.02
N ILE A 116 -11.47 5.73 11.09
CA ILE A 116 -10.05 5.47 11.33
C ILE A 116 -9.81 4.02 11.75
N TYR A 117 -10.70 3.42 12.54
CA TYR A 117 -10.61 1.99 12.85
C TYR A 117 -10.78 1.12 11.61
N LYS A 118 -11.70 1.47 10.70
CA LYS A 118 -11.84 0.80 9.40
C LYS A 118 -10.57 0.96 8.55
N ALA A 119 -10.03 2.18 8.47
CA ALA A 119 -8.81 2.44 7.71
C ALA A 119 -7.61 1.68 8.27
N SER A 120 -7.50 1.59 9.60
CA SER A 120 -6.46 0.82 10.29
C SER A 120 -6.50 -0.67 9.89
N LYS A 121 -7.68 -1.29 9.90
CA LYS A 121 -7.85 -2.69 9.48
C LYS A 121 -7.42 -2.90 8.02
N ILE A 122 -7.83 -2.00 7.11
CA ILE A 122 -7.43 -2.08 5.70
C ILE A 122 -5.92 -1.93 5.52
N LEU A 123 -5.27 -1.03 6.27
CA LEU A 123 -3.81 -0.87 6.20
C LEU A 123 -3.07 -2.14 6.66
N VAL A 124 -3.59 -2.86 7.66
CA VAL A 124 -3.04 -4.16 8.06
C VAL A 124 -3.15 -5.18 6.93
N GLU A 125 -4.32 -5.23 6.26
CA GLU A 125 -4.54 -6.11 5.11
C GLU A 125 -3.60 -5.78 3.94
N ILE A 126 -3.46 -4.49 3.61
CA ILE A 126 -2.51 -4.02 2.59
C ILE A 126 -1.10 -4.48 2.92
N ALA A 127 -0.66 -4.33 4.17
CA ALA A 127 0.68 -4.72 4.59
C ALA A 127 0.93 -6.23 4.40
N ASP A 128 -0.05 -7.09 4.74
CA ASP A 128 0.06 -8.54 4.52
C ASP A 128 0.11 -8.87 3.02
N LYS A 129 -0.80 -8.29 2.23
CA LYS A 129 -0.86 -8.52 0.78
C LYS A 129 0.41 -8.08 0.06
N GLU A 130 0.93 -6.89 0.35
CA GLU A 130 2.18 -6.41 -0.26
C GLU A 130 3.37 -7.29 0.13
N LYS A 131 3.45 -7.73 1.39
CA LYS A 131 4.49 -8.67 1.83
C LYS A 131 4.40 -10.01 1.08
N ARG A 132 3.19 -10.56 0.95
CA ARG A 132 2.95 -11.83 0.27
C ARG A 132 3.30 -11.76 -1.21
N ALA A 133 2.81 -10.73 -1.92
CA ALA A 133 3.13 -10.52 -3.33
C ALA A 133 4.64 -10.42 -3.56
N MET A 134 5.36 -9.69 -2.70
CA MET A 134 6.82 -9.59 -2.83
C MET A 134 7.54 -10.91 -2.54
N ASN A 135 7.05 -11.76 -1.62
CA ASN A 135 7.63 -13.09 -1.43
C ASN A 135 7.45 -13.98 -2.67
N ILE A 136 6.24 -13.99 -3.26
CA ILE A 136 5.95 -14.72 -4.51
C ILE A 136 6.93 -14.29 -5.61
N LEU A 137 7.06 -12.97 -5.83
CA LEU A 137 8.00 -12.42 -6.81
C LEU A 137 9.45 -12.78 -6.54
N LEU A 138 9.88 -12.78 -5.27
CA LEU A 138 11.25 -13.12 -4.90
C LEU A 138 11.55 -14.60 -5.20
N SER A 139 10.63 -15.50 -4.82
CA SER A 139 10.76 -16.94 -5.10
C SER A 139 10.82 -17.22 -6.60
N ALA A 140 9.99 -16.55 -7.40
CA ALA A 140 9.97 -16.71 -8.86
C ALA A 140 11.25 -16.22 -9.56
N CYS A 141 12.06 -15.38 -8.90
CA CYS A 141 13.33 -14.89 -9.44
C CYS A 141 14.55 -15.67 -8.94
N GLN A 142 14.35 -16.63 -8.02
CA GLN A 142 15.40 -17.49 -7.47
C GLN A 142 15.36 -18.91 -8.02
N ALA A 143 14.28 -19.26 -8.73
CA ALA A 143 14.15 -20.47 -9.54
C ALA A 143 14.88 -20.31 -10.88
#